data_AF-A0A3M1IX39-F1
#
_entry.id   AF-A0A3M1IX39-F1
#
_cell.length_a   1.000
_cell.length_b   1.000
_cell.length_c   1.000
_cell.angle_alpha   90.00
_cell.angle_beta   90.00
_cell.angle_gamma   90.00
#
_symmetry.space_group_name_H-M   'P 1'
#
loop_
_entity.id
_entity.type
_entity.pdbx_description
1 polymer ?
#
loop_
_entity_poly.entity_id
_entity_poly.type
_entity_poly.pdbx_seq_one_letter_code
_entity_poly.pdbx_strand_id
1 'polypeptide(L)'
;LKAGRYAVVPAPPGMRPDLSGLSCRWQPVRARAGVMLSLVVRRGSGVADDLFHEAVGQILDLIAREMPGRNPVSDASLKFGSPLTGFALEAKVEGVTGYRRLKLFLWRVMSWVIVRGRLRAGGFNPLHYRDQTVRNSDFRKFHDGLDMTLDCTQGQAETIKALLDNLAGKGVIRFGTHRQQEALMTCIVPSYTADDHLHFIDGAGGGYAEAARRLKAMK
;
A
#
# COMPACT_ATOMS: atom_id res chain seq x y z
N LEU A 1 -2.13 13.17 18.20
CA LEU A 1 -2.82 13.65 16.98
C LEU A 1 -4.31 13.95 17.18
N LYS A 2 -5.18 12.99 17.55
CA LYS A 2 -6.65 13.24 17.66
C LYS A 2 -7.11 14.18 18.78
N ALA A 3 -6.29 14.39 19.82
CA ALA A 3 -6.55 15.34 20.89
C ALA A 3 -6.19 16.80 20.53
N GLY A 4 -6.04 17.14 19.24
CA GLY A 4 -5.69 18.49 18.78
C GLY A 4 -4.25 18.94 19.02
N ARG A 5 -3.47 18.22 19.83
CA ARG A 5 -2.07 18.56 20.22
C ARG A 5 -1.05 18.69 19.08
N TYR A 6 -1.41 18.33 17.86
CA TYR A 6 -0.57 18.43 16.66
C TYR A 6 -1.39 18.96 15.48
N ALA A 7 -2.29 19.91 15.73
CA ALA A 7 -3.09 20.52 14.68
C ALA A 7 -2.16 21.20 13.65
N VAL A 8 -2.28 20.78 12.40
CA VAL A 8 -1.58 21.42 11.29
C VAL A 8 -2.41 22.61 10.84
N VAL A 9 -1.80 23.80 10.81
CA VAL A 9 -2.48 25.02 10.35
C VAL A 9 -2.89 24.83 8.88
N PRO A 10 -4.13 25.17 8.49
CA PRO A 10 -4.55 25.11 7.10
C PRO A 10 -3.59 25.90 6.21
N ALA A 11 -3.24 25.32 5.06
CA ALA A 11 -2.39 25.99 4.09
C ALA A 11 -3.07 27.29 3.58
N PRO A 12 -2.32 28.38 3.36
CA PRO A 12 -2.85 29.59 2.74
C PRO A 12 -3.50 29.31 1.38
N PRO A 13 -4.52 30.10 0.97
CA PRO A 13 -5.11 29.99 -0.36
C PRO A 13 -4.04 30.05 -1.47
N GLY A 14 -4.13 29.13 -2.43
CA GLY A 14 -3.19 29.05 -3.55
C GLY A 14 -1.91 28.25 -3.27
N MET A 15 -1.63 27.85 -2.03
CA MET A 15 -0.53 26.93 -1.72
C MET A 15 -0.82 25.56 -2.34
N ARG A 16 0.16 25.03 -3.07
CA ARG A 16 0.10 23.67 -3.65
C ARG A 16 0.81 22.68 -2.74
N PRO A 17 0.35 21.42 -2.67
CA PRO A 17 1.10 20.39 -1.97
C PRO A 17 2.45 20.20 -2.65
N ASP A 18 3.51 20.09 -1.85
CA ASP A 18 4.79 19.61 -2.35
C ASP A 18 4.69 18.12 -2.63
N LEU A 19 4.88 17.75 -3.89
CA LEU A 19 4.85 16.37 -4.35
C LEU A 19 6.24 15.90 -4.76
N SER A 20 7.29 16.65 -4.40
CA SER A 20 8.68 16.27 -4.62
C SER A 20 8.95 14.89 -4.02
N GLY A 21 9.53 14.00 -4.82
CA GLY A 21 9.77 12.61 -4.42
C GLY A 21 8.53 11.71 -4.46
N LEU A 22 7.33 12.20 -4.79
CA LEU A 22 6.17 11.33 -5.05
C LEU A 22 6.09 10.99 -6.53
N SER A 23 6.30 9.71 -6.86
CA SER A 23 6.24 9.24 -8.24
C SER A 23 5.73 7.81 -8.29
N CYS A 24 4.46 7.65 -8.65
CA CYS A 24 3.85 6.35 -8.89
C CYS A 24 3.33 6.26 -10.32
N ARG A 25 3.93 5.36 -11.11
CA ARG A 25 3.44 4.97 -12.44
C ARG A 25 3.10 3.48 -12.50
N TRP A 26 3.13 2.80 -11.36
CA TRP A 26 2.59 1.47 -11.21
C TRP A 26 1.06 1.54 -11.25
N GLN A 27 0.44 0.58 -11.92
CA GLN A 27 -1.02 0.40 -11.89
C GLN A 27 -1.43 -0.21 -10.54
N PRO A 28 -2.71 -0.10 -10.15
CA PRO A 28 -3.25 -0.84 -9.02
C PRO A 28 -2.89 -2.33 -9.08
N VAL A 29 -2.45 -2.86 -7.95
CA VAL A 29 -2.02 -4.24 -7.77
C VAL A 29 -3.27 -5.10 -7.62
N ARG A 30 -3.66 -5.80 -8.68
CA ARG A 30 -4.84 -6.67 -8.65
C ARG A 30 -4.59 -7.94 -7.83
N ALA A 31 -5.60 -8.38 -7.09
CA ALA A 31 -5.60 -9.65 -6.39
C ALA A 31 -5.44 -10.79 -7.41
N ARG A 32 -4.49 -11.68 -7.17
CA ARG A 32 -4.25 -12.86 -8.00
C ARG A 32 -4.95 -14.09 -7.45
N ALA A 33 -5.11 -14.15 -6.14
CA ALA A 33 -5.80 -15.24 -5.46
C ALA A 33 -7.32 -15.03 -5.37
N GLY A 34 -7.79 -13.84 -5.77
CA GLY A 34 -9.21 -13.47 -5.88
C GLY A 34 -9.66 -12.44 -4.86
N VAL A 35 -8.92 -12.24 -3.76
CA VAL A 35 -9.28 -11.26 -2.71
C VAL A 35 -8.05 -10.46 -2.30
N MET A 36 -8.18 -9.14 -2.33
CA MET A 36 -7.30 -8.23 -1.61
C MET A 36 -7.95 -7.93 -0.25
N LEU A 37 -7.35 -8.42 0.83
CA LEU A 37 -7.85 -8.28 2.19
C LEU A 37 -7.07 -7.19 2.93
N SER A 38 -7.76 -6.11 3.30
CA SER A 38 -7.26 -5.13 4.25
C SER A 38 -7.70 -5.53 5.66
N LEU A 39 -6.74 -5.64 6.58
CA LEU A 39 -6.94 -6.02 7.98
C LEU A 39 -6.39 -4.92 8.89
N VAL A 40 -7.16 -4.55 9.91
CA VAL A 40 -6.77 -3.64 10.99
C VAL A 40 -7.05 -4.32 12.32
N VAL A 41 -6.01 -4.54 13.13
CA VAL A 41 -6.10 -5.15 14.46
C VAL A 41 -5.55 -4.19 15.51
N ARG A 42 -6.28 -4.04 16.61
CA ARG A 42 -5.90 -3.22 17.75
C ARG A 42 -6.03 -4.02 19.03
N ARG A 43 -5.28 -3.65 20.05
CA ARG A 43 -5.37 -4.26 21.38
C ARG A 43 -6.76 -4.08 22.00
N GLY A 44 -7.24 -5.10 22.70
CA GLY A 44 -8.43 -5.05 23.54
C GLY A 44 -8.26 -4.09 24.71
N SER A 45 -9.36 -3.57 25.24
CA SER A 45 -9.33 -2.66 26.38
C SER A 45 -8.86 -3.38 27.64
N GLY A 46 -7.84 -2.86 28.33
CA GLY A 46 -7.31 -3.45 29.58
C GLY A 46 -6.47 -4.72 29.41
N VAL A 47 -6.20 -5.15 28.18
CA VAL A 47 -5.35 -6.32 27.88
C VAL A 47 -3.87 -5.98 28.05
N ALA A 48 -3.08 -6.84 28.68
CA ALA A 48 -1.63 -6.67 28.79
C ALA A 48 -0.95 -6.73 27.41
N ASP A 49 0.14 -6.00 27.22
CA ASP A 49 0.82 -5.92 25.92
C ASP A 49 1.36 -7.29 25.47
N ASP A 50 1.85 -8.12 26.40
CA ASP A 50 2.36 -9.48 26.08
C ASP A 50 1.27 -10.38 25.48
N LEU A 51 0.05 -10.35 26.03
CA LEU A 51 -1.08 -11.11 25.49
C LEU A 51 -1.48 -10.63 24.09
N PHE A 52 -1.37 -9.32 23.84
CA PHE A 52 -1.61 -8.76 22.51
C PHE A 52 -0.52 -9.19 21.52
N HIS A 53 0.74 -9.15 21.93
CA HIS A 53 1.87 -9.59 21.11
C HIS A 53 1.77 -11.09 20.79
N GLU A 54 1.36 -11.92 21.75
CA GLU A 54 1.09 -13.34 21.52
C GLU A 54 -0.03 -13.55 20.48
N ALA A 55 -1.14 -12.81 20.61
CA ALA A 55 -2.24 -12.87 19.65
C ALA A 55 -1.81 -12.43 18.24
N VAL A 56 -0.98 -11.39 18.15
CA VAL A 56 -0.38 -10.94 16.87
C VAL A 56 0.54 -12.02 16.30
N GLY A 57 1.35 -12.68 17.14
CA GLY A 57 2.16 -13.82 16.74
C GLY A 57 1.32 -14.94 16.12
N GLN A 58 0.23 -15.34 16.79
CA GLN A 58 -0.70 -16.36 16.26
C GLN A 58 -1.29 -15.98 14.89
N ILE A 59 -1.64 -14.71 14.69
CA ILE A 59 -2.15 -14.19 13.40
C ILE A 59 -1.06 -14.28 12.32
N LEU A 60 0.16 -13.83 12.63
CA LEU A 60 1.28 -13.87 11.69
C LEU A 60 1.68 -15.30 11.34
N ASP A 61 1.66 -16.22 12.30
CA ASP A 61 1.95 -17.64 12.08
C ASP A 61 0.89 -18.32 11.23
N LEU A 62 -0.39 -17.98 11.41
CA LEU A 62 -1.45 -18.45 10.52
C LEU A 62 -1.21 -17.95 9.09
N ILE A 63 -0.95 -16.66 8.92
CA ILE A 63 -0.70 -16.06 7.60
C ILE A 63 0.54 -16.69 6.95
N ALA A 64 1.61 -16.89 7.70
CA ALA A 64 2.85 -17.49 7.18
C ALA A 64 2.64 -18.95 6.71
N ARG A 65 1.82 -19.73 7.44
CA ARG A 65 1.49 -21.12 7.08
C ARG A 65 0.54 -21.21 5.88
N GLU A 66 -0.54 -20.44 5.89
CA GLU A 66 -1.58 -20.48 4.85
C GLU A 66 -1.13 -19.80 3.55
N MET A 67 -0.27 -18.79 3.65
CA MET A 67 0.08 -17.89 2.55
C MET A 67 1.59 -17.61 2.50
N PRO A 68 2.45 -18.62 2.37
CA PRO A 68 3.89 -18.44 2.37
C PRO A 68 4.32 -17.49 1.24
N GLY A 69 5.03 -16.42 1.60
CA GLY A 69 5.60 -15.47 0.66
C GLY A 69 4.58 -14.58 -0.09
N ARG A 70 3.32 -14.49 0.33
CA ARG A 70 2.33 -13.65 -0.36
C ARG A 70 2.39 -12.18 0.04
N ASN A 71 3.48 -11.53 -0.38
CA ASN A 71 3.46 -10.09 -0.61
C ASN A 71 2.48 -9.82 -1.78
N PRO A 72 1.47 -8.94 -1.63
CA PRO A 72 0.60 -8.57 -2.75
C PRO A 72 1.41 -7.98 -3.92
N VAL A 73 2.54 -7.34 -3.62
CA VAL A 73 3.50 -6.82 -4.59
C VAL A 73 4.54 -7.89 -4.94
N SER A 74 4.65 -8.20 -6.22
CA SER A 74 5.62 -9.15 -6.78
C SER A 74 5.95 -8.71 -8.21
N ASP A 75 7.02 -9.25 -8.80
CA ASP A 75 7.33 -8.94 -10.22
C ASP A 75 6.12 -9.25 -11.13
N ALA A 76 5.40 -10.33 -10.85
CA ALA A 76 4.22 -10.72 -11.62
C ALA A 76 3.01 -9.78 -11.44
N SER A 77 2.86 -9.14 -10.29
CA SER A 77 1.73 -8.23 -10.03
C SER A 77 2.02 -6.77 -10.41
N LEU A 78 3.29 -6.37 -10.48
CA LEU A 78 3.72 -5.03 -10.88
C LEU A 78 3.55 -4.76 -12.38
N LYS A 79 2.55 -3.95 -12.73
CA LYS A 79 2.30 -3.47 -14.10
C LYS A 79 2.57 -1.98 -14.21
N PHE A 80 3.44 -1.60 -15.15
CA PHE A 80 3.71 -0.19 -15.43
C PHE A 80 2.60 0.41 -16.30
N GLY A 81 2.05 1.56 -15.90
CA GLY A 81 1.03 2.30 -16.62
C GLY A 81 1.50 2.73 -18.02
N SER A 82 0.57 2.84 -18.98
CA SER A 82 0.93 3.38 -20.28
C SER A 82 1.30 4.87 -20.16
N PRO A 83 1.97 5.46 -21.17
CA PRO A 83 2.25 6.89 -21.17
C PRO A 83 1.01 7.77 -21.10
N LEU A 84 -0.19 7.23 -21.39
CA LEU A 84 -1.45 7.96 -21.37
C LEU A 84 -2.15 7.91 -20.00
N THR A 85 -1.95 6.84 -19.22
CA THR A 85 -2.63 6.62 -17.94
C THR A 85 -2.32 7.75 -16.95
N GLY A 86 -3.31 8.60 -16.63
CA GLY A 86 -3.13 9.70 -15.68
C GLY A 86 -2.29 10.88 -16.18
N PHE A 87 -1.96 10.96 -17.48
CA PHE A 87 -1.15 12.05 -18.04
C PHE A 87 -1.77 13.44 -17.85
N ALA A 88 -3.08 13.55 -18.05
CA ALA A 88 -3.77 14.82 -17.84
C ALA A 88 -3.69 15.28 -16.37
N LEU A 89 -3.73 14.34 -15.42
CA LEU A 89 -3.60 14.65 -13.99
C LEU A 89 -2.19 15.10 -13.64
N GLU A 90 -1.17 14.37 -14.09
CA GLU A 90 0.25 14.72 -13.89
C GLU A 90 0.57 16.10 -14.49
N ALA A 91 0.15 16.36 -15.73
CA ALA A 91 0.36 17.67 -16.36
C ALA A 91 -0.32 18.83 -15.62
N LYS A 92 -1.52 18.59 -15.05
CA LYS A 92 -2.25 19.57 -14.24
C LYS A 92 -1.54 19.84 -12.91
N VAL A 93 -1.06 18.79 -12.26
CA VAL A 93 -0.34 18.85 -10.99
C VAL A 93 0.99 19.63 -11.15
N GLU A 94 1.76 19.28 -12.18
CA GLU A 94 3.02 19.96 -12.55
C GLU A 94 2.79 21.38 -13.11
N GLY A 95 1.54 21.73 -13.45
CA GLY A 95 1.20 23.04 -14.01
C GLY A 95 1.84 23.31 -15.38
N VAL A 96 2.12 22.27 -16.17
CA VAL A 96 2.83 22.40 -17.46
C VAL A 96 1.88 22.53 -18.65
N THR A 97 2.20 23.45 -19.57
CA THR A 97 1.46 23.69 -20.81
C THR A 97 2.41 23.74 -22.02
N GLY A 98 1.85 23.72 -23.25
CA GLY A 98 2.61 23.85 -24.50
C GLY A 98 3.76 22.85 -24.63
N TYR A 99 4.96 23.35 -24.96
CA TYR A 99 6.15 22.52 -25.16
C TYR A 99 6.56 21.72 -23.91
N ARG A 100 6.32 22.24 -22.69
CA ARG A 100 6.65 21.54 -21.43
C ARG A 100 5.76 20.32 -21.24
N ARG A 101 4.49 20.42 -21.66
CA ARG A 101 3.55 19.29 -21.69
C ARG A 101 3.97 18.22 -22.72
N LEU A 102 4.44 18.63 -23.90
CA LEU A 102 5.01 17.70 -24.89
C LEU A 102 6.27 17.02 -24.35
N LYS A 103 7.19 17.77 -23.73
CA LYS A 103 8.40 17.23 -23.09
C LYS A 103 8.05 16.20 -22.02
N LEU A 104 7.07 16.48 -21.15
CA LEU A 104 6.58 15.53 -20.15
C LEU A 104 6.04 14.25 -20.81
N PHE A 105 5.26 14.39 -21.88
CA PHE A 105 4.74 13.23 -22.62
C PHE A 105 5.86 12.37 -23.22
N LEU A 106 6.83 12.98 -23.91
CA LEU A 106 7.98 12.28 -24.48
C LEU A 106 8.80 11.58 -23.40
N TRP A 107 9.01 12.24 -22.26
CA TRP A 107 9.66 11.64 -21.10
C TRP A 107 8.91 10.40 -20.60
N ARG A 108 7.58 10.45 -20.50
CA ARG A 108 6.76 9.30 -20.12
C ARG A 108 6.84 8.15 -21.12
N VAL A 109 6.82 8.44 -22.41
CA VAL A 109 6.99 7.43 -23.47
C VAL A 109 8.35 6.75 -23.32
N MET A 110 9.41 7.53 -23.16
CA MET A 110 10.76 7.00 -22.95
C MET A 110 10.85 6.13 -21.69
N SER A 111 10.36 6.61 -20.54
CA SER A 111 10.32 5.81 -19.29
C SER A 111 9.54 4.51 -19.48
N TRP A 112 8.40 4.56 -20.18
CA TRP A 112 7.59 3.38 -20.46
C TRP A 112 8.33 2.37 -21.33
N VAL A 113 9.01 2.80 -22.40
CA VAL A 113 9.82 1.91 -23.25
C VAL A 113 10.94 1.26 -22.44
N ILE A 114 11.67 2.03 -21.64
CA ILE A 114 12.78 1.54 -20.81
C ILE A 114 12.29 0.46 -19.83
N VAL A 115 11.24 0.77 -19.05
CA VAL A 115 10.72 -0.16 -18.02
C VAL A 115 10.05 -1.37 -18.65
N ARG A 116 9.22 -1.18 -19.68
CA ARG A 116 8.49 -2.27 -20.35
C ARG A 116 9.44 -3.17 -21.15
N GLY A 117 10.43 -2.60 -21.82
CA GLY A 117 11.46 -3.30 -22.57
C GLY A 117 12.58 -3.88 -21.70
N ARG A 118 12.55 -3.67 -20.37
CA ARG A 118 13.59 -4.10 -19.43
C ARG A 118 15.00 -3.61 -19.85
N LEU A 119 15.07 -2.42 -20.46
CA LEU A 119 16.29 -1.83 -21.00
C LEU A 119 17.04 -1.04 -19.92
N ARG A 120 18.37 -1.17 -19.88
CA ARG A 120 19.21 -0.31 -19.02
C ARG A 120 19.41 1.06 -19.66
N ALA A 121 19.40 2.11 -18.86
CA ALA A 121 19.60 3.48 -19.34
C ALA A 121 20.41 4.29 -18.31
N GLY A 122 21.64 4.67 -18.66
CA GLY A 122 22.56 5.29 -17.70
C GLY A 122 22.76 4.41 -16.47
N GLY A 123 22.62 4.98 -15.27
CA GLY A 123 22.65 4.25 -14.00
C GLY A 123 21.35 3.51 -13.64
N PHE A 124 20.29 3.62 -14.44
CA PHE A 124 19.00 2.99 -14.15
C PHE A 124 18.92 1.57 -14.70
N ASN A 125 18.62 0.61 -13.82
CA ASN A 125 18.33 -0.78 -14.16
C ASN A 125 16.88 -1.12 -13.78
N PRO A 126 15.95 -1.30 -14.75
CA PRO A 126 14.55 -1.54 -14.44
C PRO A 126 14.29 -2.87 -13.74
N LEU A 127 15.13 -3.87 -13.92
CA LEU A 127 15.00 -5.16 -13.22
C LEU A 127 15.34 -5.00 -11.74
N HIS A 128 16.44 -4.31 -11.46
CA HIS A 128 16.85 -3.99 -10.10
C HIS A 128 15.81 -3.12 -9.40
N TYR A 129 15.35 -2.05 -10.07
CA TYR A 129 14.30 -1.17 -9.54
C TYR A 129 13.03 -1.92 -9.17
N ARG A 130 12.62 -2.91 -9.97
CA ARG A 130 11.45 -3.76 -9.68
C ARG A 130 11.67 -4.68 -8.49
N ASP A 131 12.85 -5.29 -8.37
CA ASP A 131 13.20 -6.10 -7.20
C ASP A 131 13.18 -5.25 -5.92
N GLN A 132 13.79 -4.07 -5.96
CA GLN A 132 13.75 -3.11 -4.85
C GLN A 132 12.34 -2.63 -4.53
N THR A 133 11.50 -2.38 -5.55
CA THR A 133 10.08 -2.04 -5.35
C THR A 133 9.37 -3.13 -4.53
N VAL A 134 9.60 -4.41 -4.84
CA VAL A 134 8.99 -5.54 -4.12
C VAL A 134 9.50 -5.62 -2.67
N ARG A 135 10.81 -5.46 -2.47
CA ARG A 135 11.44 -5.52 -1.14
C ARG A 135 11.02 -4.35 -0.24
N ASN A 136 10.91 -3.16 -0.82
CA ASN A 136 10.56 -1.94 -0.11
C ASN A 136 9.05 -1.66 -0.11
N SER A 137 8.23 -2.69 -0.40
CA SER A 137 6.77 -2.62 -0.29
C SER A 137 6.31 -2.94 1.13
N ASP A 138 5.80 -1.92 1.80
CA ASP A 138 5.19 -2.01 3.12
C ASP A 138 3.70 -2.36 3.02
N PHE A 139 3.44 -3.67 3.08
CA PHE A 139 2.10 -4.27 3.17
C PHE A 139 1.74 -4.74 4.58
N ARG A 140 2.64 -4.60 5.57
CA ARG A 140 2.45 -5.01 6.96
C ARG A 140 3.06 -3.99 7.90
N LYS A 141 2.21 -3.32 8.68
CA LYS A 141 2.59 -2.28 9.63
C LYS A 141 2.29 -2.74 11.05
N PHE A 142 3.26 -2.61 11.95
CA PHE A 142 3.09 -2.87 13.37
C PHE A 142 3.48 -1.62 14.17
N HIS A 143 2.48 -0.96 14.74
CA HIS A 143 2.63 0.26 15.56
C HIS A 143 1.76 0.11 16.83
N ASP A 144 0.74 0.95 17.04
CA ASP A 144 -0.36 0.80 18.01
C ASP A 144 -1.29 -0.42 17.72
N GLY A 145 -0.86 -1.32 16.86
CA GLY A 145 -1.61 -2.46 16.34
C GLY A 145 -1.05 -2.98 15.03
N LEU A 146 -1.67 -4.04 14.51
CA LEU A 146 -1.28 -4.72 13.27
C LEU A 146 -2.22 -4.30 12.13
N ASP A 147 -1.65 -3.72 11.08
CA ASP A 147 -2.35 -3.40 9.82
C ASP A 147 -1.70 -4.17 8.67
N MET A 148 -2.50 -4.87 7.86
CA MET A 148 -2.00 -5.67 6.75
C MET A 148 -2.88 -5.59 5.49
N THR A 149 -2.24 -5.65 4.33
CA THR A 149 -2.89 -5.84 3.02
C THR A 149 -2.40 -7.15 2.42
N LEU A 150 -3.32 -8.07 2.13
CA LEU A 150 -3.04 -9.47 1.80
C LEU A 150 -3.71 -9.88 0.49
N ASP A 151 -2.99 -10.59 -0.39
CA ASP A 151 -3.58 -11.24 -1.60
C ASP A 151 -3.92 -12.71 -1.28
N CYS A 152 -5.18 -12.97 -0.93
CA CYS A 152 -5.63 -14.25 -0.41
C CYS A 152 -6.79 -14.83 -1.24
N THR A 153 -7.04 -16.14 -1.09
CA THR A 153 -8.28 -16.75 -1.57
C THR A 153 -9.44 -16.38 -0.64
N GLN A 154 -10.67 -16.65 -1.06
CA GLN A 154 -11.83 -16.50 -0.17
C GLN A 154 -11.72 -17.41 1.06
N GLY A 155 -11.32 -18.66 0.89
CA GLY A 155 -11.13 -19.60 2.01
C GLY A 155 -10.10 -19.10 3.01
N GLN A 156 -8.95 -18.60 2.55
CA GLN A 156 -7.93 -18.01 3.42
C GLN A 156 -8.44 -16.77 4.16
N ALA A 157 -9.23 -15.91 3.49
CA ALA A 157 -9.85 -14.76 4.12
C ALA A 157 -10.84 -15.15 5.24
N GLU A 158 -11.59 -16.24 5.05
CA GLU A 158 -12.47 -16.78 6.09
C GLU A 158 -11.67 -17.40 7.24
N THR A 159 -10.61 -18.16 6.96
CA THR A 159 -9.74 -18.75 7.99
C THR A 159 -9.11 -17.66 8.88
N ILE A 160 -8.59 -16.60 8.26
CA ILE A 160 -8.05 -15.43 8.98
C ILE A 160 -9.16 -14.78 9.82
N LYS A 161 -10.35 -14.58 9.25
CA LYS A 161 -11.47 -13.99 9.97
C LYS A 161 -11.88 -14.83 11.18
N ALA A 162 -11.93 -16.16 11.04
CA ALA A 162 -12.31 -17.06 12.13
C ALA A 162 -11.33 -16.99 13.32
N LEU A 163 -10.02 -16.91 13.05
CA LEU A 163 -9.02 -16.69 14.10
C LEU A 163 -9.23 -15.34 14.80
N LEU A 164 -9.46 -14.28 14.02
CA LEU A 164 -9.70 -12.94 14.56
C LEU A 164 -10.98 -12.88 15.41
N ASP A 165 -12.06 -13.52 14.96
CA ASP A 165 -13.31 -13.64 15.72
C ASP A 165 -13.07 -14.37 17.05
N ASN A 166 -12.26 -15.44 17.06
CA ASN A 166 -11.93 -16.17 18.29
C ASN A 166 -11.15 -15.30 19.29
N LEU A 167 -10.11 -14.60 18.81
CA LEU A 167 -9.29 -13.73 19.65
C LEU A 167 -10.09 -12.50 20.15
N ALA A 168 -11.00 -11.99 19.33
CA ALA A 168 -11.90 -10.90 19.72
C ALA A 168 -12.96 -11.36 20.73
N GLY A 169 -13.50 -12.58 20.58
CA GLY A 169 -14.43 -13.16 21.55
C GLY A 169 -13.81 -13.38 22.94
N LYS A 170 -12.48 -13.55 23.00
CA LYS A 170 -11.69 -13.57 24.25
C LYS A 170 -11.37 -12.17 24.79
N GLY A 171 -11.74 -11.10 24.08
CA GLY A 171 -11.44 -9.71 24.43
C GLY A 171 -9.99 -9.29 24.24
N VAL A 172 -9.12 -10.16 23.70
CA VAL A 172 -7.66 -9.89 23.56
C VAL A 172 -7.40 -8.83 22.48
N ILE A 173 -8.18 -8.86 21.40
CA ILE A 173 -8.06 -7.93 20.29
C ILE A 173 -9.41 -7.31 19.94
N ARG A 174 -9.36 -6.21 19.20
CA ARG A 174 -10.46 -5.69 18.38
C ARG A 174 -9.95 -5.60 16.95
N PHE A 175 -10.78 -5.92 15.97
CA PHE A 175 -10.32 -5.90 14.58
C PHE A 175 -11.39 -5.41 13.62
N GLY A 176 -10.97 -5.11 12.39
CA GLY A 176 -11.86 -4.92 11.26
C GLY A 176 -11.18 -5.39 9.98
N THR A 177 -11.96 -5.94 9.07
CA THR A 177 -11.48 -6.42 7.76
C THR A 177 -12.29 -5.84 6.63
N HIS A 178 -11.67 -5.62 5.48
CA HIS A 178 -12.34 -5.18 4.26
C HIS A 178 -11.77 -5.96 3.06
N ARG A 179 -12.67 -6.46 2.20
CA ARG A 179 -12.33 -7.28 1.03
C ARG A 179 -12.52 -6.47 -0.25
N GLN A 180 -11.52 -6.51 -1.11
CA GLN A 180 -11.40 -5.70 -2.32
C GLN A 180 -10.79 -6.56 -3.45
N GLN A 181 -10.70 -6.00 -4.65
CA GLN A 181 -10.10 -6.69 -5.80
C GLN A 181 -8.69 -6.21 -6.13
N GLU A 182 -8.25 -5.09 -5.57
CA GLU A 182 -6.94 -4.51 -5.86
C GLU A 182 -6.42 -3.66 -4.69
N ALA A 183 -5.12 -3.44 -4.67
CA ALA A 183 -4.41 -2.55 -3.76
C ALA A 183 -3.78 -1.38 -4.52
N LEU A 184 -3.74 -0.22 -3.88
CA LEU A 184 -3.05 0.97 -4.33
C LEU A 184 -1.65 1.00 -3.72
N MET A 185 -0.71 1.51 -4.51
CA MET A 185 0.66 1.73 -4.11
C MET A 185 0.96 3.22 -4.09
N THR A 186 1.36 3.73 -2.92
CA THR A 186 1.90 5.10 -2.79
C THR A 186 3.42 5.02 -2.78
N CYS A 187 4.06 5.70 -3.74
CA CYS A 187 5.49 5.60 -3.97
C CYS A 187 6.21 6.87 -3.54
N ILE A 188 7.12 6.75 -2.58
CA ILE A 188 8.09 7.78 -2.22
C ILE A 188 9.41 7.38 -2.87
N VAL A 189 9.78 8.06 -3.95
CA VAL A 189 10.94 7.79 -4.80
C VAL A 189 11.73 9.10 -4.96
N PRO A 190 12.58 9.46 -3.97
CA PRO A 190 13.44 10.63 -4.08
C PRO A 190 14.46 10.48 -5.23
N SER A 191 14.90 9.24 -5.48
CA SER A 191 15.77 8.87 -6.59
C SER A 191 15.37 7.53 -7.18
N TYR A 192 15.44 7.41 -8.50
CA TYR A 192 15.17 6.16 -9.22
C TYR A 192 16.38 5.22 -9.29
N THR A 193 17.58 5.72 -8.96
CA THR A 193 18.83 4.96 -8.99
C THR A 193 19.33 4.57 -7.62
N ALA A 194 18.75 5.13 -6.55
CA ALA A 194 18.99 4.70 -5.19
C ALA A 194 17.94 3.68 -4.74
N ASP A 195 18.33 2.85 -3.79
CA ASP A 195 17.52 1.74 -3.25
C ASP A 195 16.72 2.18 -2.01
N ASP A 196 16.64 3.48 -1.73
CA ASP A 196 15.98 4.08 -0.56
C ASP A 196 14.53 4.54 -0.84
N HIS A 197 13.96 4.11 -1.97
CA HIS A 197 12.56 4.33 -2.27
C HIS A 197 11.65 3.44 -1.42
N LEU A 198 10.50 3.95 -1.02
CA LEU A 198 9.53 3.28 -0.15
C LEU A 198 8.16 3.22 -0.82
N HIS A 199 7.47 2.09 -0.66
CA HIS A 199 6.17 1.85 -1.28
C HIS A 199 5.14 1.41 -0.24
N PHE A 200 4.14 2.25 0.02
CA PHE A 200 3.07 1.90 0.96
C PHE A 200 1.92 1.24 0.22
N ILE A 201 1.48 0.09 0.72
CA ILE A 201 0.37 -0.69 0.16
C ILE A 201 -0.86 -0.54 1.04
N ASP A 202 -1.99 -0.22 0.40
CA ASP A 202 -3.32 -0.17 1.01
C ASP A 202 -4.36 -0.69 -0.01
N GLY A 203 -5.44 -1.30 0.44
CA GLY A 203 -6.51 -1.75 -0.46
C GLY A 203 -7.23 -0.59 -1.17
N ALA A 204 -7.61 -0.77 -2.43
CA ALA A 204 -8.36 0.24 -3.18
C ALA A 204 -9.85 0.33 -2.76
N GLY A 205 -10.48 1.50 -2.89
CA GLY A 205 -11.88 1.67 -2.46
C GLY A 205 -12.05 1.79 -0.94
N GLY A 206 -11.01 2.27 -0.25
CA GLY A 206 -11.07 2.66 1.16
C GLY A 206 -10.15 1.84 2.07
N GLY A 207 -9.83 0.59 1.72
CA GLY A 207 -8.73 -0.16 2.35
C GLY A 207 -8.78 -0.18 3.87
N TYR A 208 -7.69 0.27 4.48
CA TYR A 208 -7.58 0.44 5.92
C TYR A 208 -8.64 1.37 6.51
N ALA A 209 -9.12 2.39 5.78
CA ALA A 209 -10.17 3.27 6.25
C ALA A 209 -11.50 2.50 6.44
N GLU A 210 -11.87 1.63 5.50
CA GLU A 210 -13.08 0.79 5.63
C GLU A 210 -12.92 -0.30 6.69
N ALA A 211 -11.74 -0.93 6.77
CA ALA A 211 -11.42 -1.88 7.82
C ALA A 211 -11.49 -1.20 9.22
N ALA A 212 -10.91 -0.02 9.37
CA ALA A 212 -10.96 0.77 10.61
C ALA A 212 -12.38 1.26 10.94
N ARG A 213 -13.22 1.52 9.93
CA ARG A 213 -14.65 1.85 10.14
C ARG A 213 -15.39 0.65 10.74
N ARG A 214 -15.15 -0.56 10.24
CA ARG A 214 -15.74 -1.80 10.77
C ARG A 214 -15.25 -2.12 12.18
N LEU A 215 -13.96 -1.90 12.45
CA LEU A 215 -13.40 -1.98 13.80
C LEU A 215 -14.15 -1.10 14.80
N LYS A 216 -14.51 0.14 14.43
CA LYS A 216 -15.25 1.05 15.31
C LYS A 216 -16.71 0.62 15.53
N ALA A 217 -17.28 -0.13 14.60
CA ALA A 217 -18.65 -0.64 14.70
C ALA A 217 -18.74 -1.86 15.63
N MET A 218 -17.64 -2.59 15.82
CA MET A 218 -17.49 -3.59 16.88
C MET A 218 -17.26 -2.85 18.21
N LYS A 219 -18.35 -2.59 18.94
CA LYS A 219 -18.30 -2.08 20.31
C LYS A 219 -17.83 -3.18 21.26
#